data_AF-A0A9E2MKN6-F1
#
_entry.id   AF-A0A9E2MKN6-F1
#
_cell.length_a   1.000
_cell.length_b   1.000
_cell.length_c   1.000
_cell.angle_alpha   90.00
_cell.angle_beta   90.00
_cell.angle_gamma   90.00
#
_symmetry.space_group_name_H-M   'P 1'
#
loop_
_entity.id
_entity.type
_entity.pdbx_description
1 polymer ?
#
loop_
_entity_poly.entity_id
_entity_poly.type
_entity_poly.pdbx_seq_one_letter_code
_entity_poly.pdbx_strand_id
1 'polypeptide(L)' 'MKKNILLGITASIAAYKACELIGRFRKKGYKVKCVMTAQAKYFITPLTLETLSGEKA' A
#
# COMPACT_ATOMS: atom_id res chain seq x y z
N MET A 1 6.74 17.89 10.91
CA MET A 1 6.67 16.42 11.13
C MET A 1 5.70 15.83 10.11
N LYS A 2 6.08 14.82 9.32
CA LYS A 2 5.14 14.17 8.36
C LYS A 2 4.35 13.07 9.05
N LYS A 3 3.06 12.95 8.73
CA LYS A 3 2.13 12.01 9.36
C LYS A 3 2.41 10.57 8.91
N ASN A 4 2.01 9.60 9.73
CA ASN A 4 2.00 8.19 9.34
C ASN A 4 0.64 7.86 8.69
N ILE A 5 0.67 7.11 7.59
CA ILE A 5 -0.51 6.70 6.83
C ILE A 5 -0.65 5.18 6.94
N LEU A 6 -1.81 4.71 7.40
CA LEU A 6 -2.21 3.32 7.31
C LEU A 6 -3.11 3.16 6.08
N LEU A 7 -2.70 2.32 5.12
CA LEU A 7 -3.45 2.06 3.90
C LEU A 7 -4.06 0.66 3.94
N GLY A 8 -5.38 0.60 4.12
CA GLY A 8 -6.16 -0.64 4.07
C GLY A 8 -6.55 -1.00 2.64
N ILE A 9 -6.30 -2.24 2.22
CA ILE A 9 -6.56 -2.73 0.86
C ILE A 9 -7.47 -3.97 0.91
N THR A 10 -8.58 -3.90 0.18
CA THR A 10 -9.60 -4.96 0.08
C THR A 10 -9.69 -5.53 -1.34
N ALA A 11 -10.50 -6.58 -1.53
CA ALA A 11 -10.72 -7.21 -2.83
C ALA A 11 -11.52 -6.29 -3.77
N SER A 12 -10.81 -5.54 -4.61
CA SER A 12 -11.38 -4.65 -5.60
C SER A 12 -10.52 -4.71 -6.86
N ILE A 13 -11.15 -4.59 -8.03
CA ILE A 13 -10.44 -4.42 -9.31
C ILE A 13 -9.48 -3.22 -9.25
N ALA A 14 -9.79 -2.20 -8.44
CA ALA A 14 -8.93 -1.03 -8.29
C ALA A 14 -7.73 -1.24 -7.33
N ALA A 15 -7.56 -2.41 -6.71
CA ALA A 15 -6.51 -2.64 -5.71
C ALA A 15 -5.10 -2.40 -6.25
N TYR A 16 -4.85 -2.65 -7.55
CA TYR A 16 -3.55 -2.38 -8.17
C TYR A 16 -3.15 -0.88 -8.12
N LYS A 17 -4.12 0.03 -8.05
CA LYS A 17 -3.87 1.48 -7.95
C LYS A 17 -3.30 1.87 -6.59
N ALA A 18 -3.34 0.99 -5.59
CA ALA A 18 -2.66 1.20 -4.32
C ALA A 18 -1.15 1.44 -4.51
N CYS A 19 -0.52 0.79 -5.50
CA CYS A 19 0.89 1.00 -5.84
C CYS A 19 1.21 2.47 -6.13
N GLU A 20 0.38 3.09 -6.98
CA GLU A 20 0.55 4.49 -7.36
C GLU A 20 0.34 5.43 -6.16
N LEU A 21 -0.68 5.14 -5.35
CA LEU A 21 -1.00 5.90 -4.15
C LEU A 21 0.16 5.89 -3.15
N ILE A 22 0.75 4.71 -2.89
CA ILE A 22 1.93 4.55 -2.02
C ILE A 22 3.09 5.38 -2.55
N GLY A 23 3.38 5.29 -3.85
CA GLY A 23 4.45 6.07 -4.49
C GLY A 23 4.25 7.58 -4.33
N ARG A 24 3.03 8.08 -4.53
CA ARG A 24 2.68 9.50 -4.34
C ARG A 24 2.87 9.94 -2.89
N PHE A 25 2.45 9.14 -1.92
CA PHE A 25 2.64 9.46 -0.50
C PHE A 25 4.11 9.44 -0.09
N ARG A 26 4.90 8.46 -0.54
CA ARG A 26 6.34 8.41 -0.26
C ARG A 26 7.12 9.54 -0.91
N LYS A 27 6.79 9.92 -2.15
CA LYS A 27 7.38 11.12 -2.81
C LYS A 27 7.11 12.38 -2.00
N LYS A 28 5.93 12.48 -1.39
CA LYS A 28 5.59 13.55 -0.45
C LYS A 28 6.19 13.33 0.96
N GLY A 29 7.01 12.31 1.18
CA GLY A 29 7.75 11.97 2.40
C GLY A 29 6.92 11.42 3.56
N TYR A 30 5.70 10.94 3.29
CA TYR A 30 4.90 10.26 4.31
C TYR A 30 5.42 8.85 4.55
N LYS A 31 5.35 8.38 5.80
CA LYS A 31 5.55 6.97 6.13
C LYS A 31 4.25 6.22 5.88
N VAL A 32 4.28 5.20 5.03
CA VAL A 32 3.09 4.43 4.64
C VAL A 32 3.25 3.00 5.13
N LYS A 33 2.25 2.49 5.86
CA LYS A 33 2.13 1.08 6.20
C LYS A 33 0.89 0.52 5.52
N CYS A 34 1.02 -0.61 4.85
CA CYS A 34 -0.10 -1.26 4.19
C CYS A 34 -0.68 -2.36 5.10
N VAL A 35 -1.97 -2.60 4.97
CA VAL A 35 -2.65 -3.78 5.52
C VAL A 35 -3.61 -4.26 4.46
N MET A 36 -3.63 -5.55 4.17
CA MET A 36 -4.48 -6.08 3.12
C MET A 36 -5.28 -7.30 3.57
N THR A 37 -6.49 -7.42 3.05
CA THR A 37 -7.32 -8.63 3.25
C THR A 37 -6.72 -9.83 2.51
N ALA A 38 -7.05 -11.05 2.95
CA ALA A 38 -6.64 -12.27 2.26
C ALA A 38 -7.09 -12.28 0.78
N GLN A 39 -8.30 -11.80 0.49
CA GLN A 39 -8.85 -11.75 -0.86
C GLN A 39 -8.18 -10.68 -1.74
N ALA A 40 -7.59 -9.62 -1.17
CA ALA A 40 -6.83 -8.65 -1.95
C ALA A 40 -5.57 -9.25 -2.59
N LYS A 41 -5.07 -10.38 -2.07
CA LYS A 41 -3.89 -11.10 -2.60
C LYS A 41 -4.08 -11.62 -4.03
N TYR A 42 -5.33 -11.82 -4.46
CA TYR A 42 -5.65 -12.20 -5.84
C TYR A 42 -5.47 -11.05 -6.84
N PHE A 43 -5.44 -9.80 -6.36
CA PHE A 43 -5.30 -8.60 -7.21
C PHE A 43 -3.91 -7.97 -7.14
N ILE A 44 -3.28 -8.02 -5.96
CA ILE A 44 -1.96 -7.43 -5.71
C ILE A 44 -1.22 -8.25 -4.65
N THR A 45 0.09 -8.45 -4.81
CA THR A 45 0.86 -9.26 -3.86
C THR A 45 1.36 -8.43 -2.67
N PRO A 46 1.49 -9.03 -1.47
CA PRO A 46 2.11 -8.36 -0.32
C PRO A 46 3.51 -7.84 -0.64
N LEU A 47 4.35 -8.62 -1.33
CA LEU A 47 5.72 -8.23 -1.69
C LEU A 47 5.78 -6.91 -2.48
N THR A 48 4.83 -6.70 -3.40
CA THR A 48 4.72 -5.42 -4.13
C THR A 48 4.48 -4.25 -3.19
N LEU A 49 3.56 -4.41 -2.22
CA LEU A 49 3.24 -3.38 -1.23
C LEU A 49 4.42 -3.12 -0.29
N GLU A 50 5.12 -4.16 0.13
CA GLU A 50 6.31 -4.06 0.99
C GLU A 50 7.43 -3.30 0.30
N THR A 51 7.73 -3.68 -0.95
CA THR A 51 8.77 -3.04 -1.76
C THR A 51 8.46 -1.56 -1.99
N LEU A 52 7.20 -1.23 -2.29
CA LEU A 52 6.78 0.14 -2.55
C LEU A 52 6.66 0.97 -1.28
N SER A 53 6.23 0.41 -0.15
CA SER A 53 6.05 1.15 1.11
C SER A 53 7.33 1.27 1.93
N GLY A 54 8.24 0.30 1.80
CA GLY A 54 9.42 0.16 2.66
C GLY A 54 9.08 -0.36 4.06
N GLU A 55 7.88 -0.90 4.25
CA GLU A 55 7.33 -1.42 5.50
C GLU A 55 6.66 -2.78 5.24
N LYS A 56 6.52 -3.63 6.26
CA LYS A 56 5.79 -4.90 6.12
C LYS A 56 4.29 -4.68 5.90
N ALA A 57 3.68 -5.45 4.99
CA ALA A 57 2.31 -5.28 4.50
C ALA A 57 1.37 -6.44 4.88
#